data_AF-A0AAE6ZBR3-F1
#
_entry.id   AF-A0AAE6ZBR3-F1
#
_cell.length_a   1.000
_cell.length_b   1.000
_cell.length_c   1.000
_cell.angle_alpha   90.00
_cell.angle_beta   90.00
_cell.angle_gamma   90.00
#
_symmetry.space_group_name_H-M   'P 1'
#
loop_
_entity.id
_entity.type
_entity.pdbx_description
1 polymer ?
#
loop_
_entity_poly.entity_id
_entity_poly.type
_entity_poly.pdbx_seq_one_letter_code
_entity_poly.pdbx_strand_id
1 'polypeptide(L)'
;MNFEGDCLREAGLLDAPSLQSMLGEGWTEDDVRRLYPLALPQVTTGRKVELLRKLADADGYSRLYRVGQYYLFESVDPWMHDVFASEELMLDIIAAMQHLKRTA
;
A
#
# COMPACT_ATOMS: atom_id res chain seq x y z
N MET A 1 -19.67 -7.04 -8.93
CA MET A 1 -18.25 -7.44 -9.03
C MET A 1 -17.49 -6.60 -8.03
N ASN A 2 -16.73 -7.19 -7.10
CA ASN A 2 -15.96 -6.43 -6.11
C ASN A 2 -14.54 -6.28 -6.65
N PHE A 3 -14.21 -5.10 -7.18
CA PHE A 3 -12.92 -4.83 -7.84
C PHE A 3 -11.73 -5.11 -6.93
N GLU A 4 -11.79 -4.67 -5.68
CA GLU A 4 -10.76 -4.88 -4.66
C GLU A 4 -10.56 -6.36 -4.38
N GLY A 5 -11.64 -7.07 -4.03
CA GLY A 5 -11.56 -8.50 -3.73
C GLY A 5 -11.02 -9.34 -4.90
N ASP A 6 -11.30 -8.93 -6.14
CA ASP A 6 -10.74 -9.57 -7.32
C ASP A 6 -9.23 -9.26 -7.49
N CYS A 7 -8.80 -8.03 -7.24
CA CYS A 7 -7.38 -7.65 -7.26
C CYS A 7 -6.58 -8.37 -6.17
N LEU A 8 -7.09 -8.40 -4.94
CA LEU A 8 -6.44 -9.07 -3.82
C LEU A 8 -6.32 -10.58 -4.07
N ARG A 9 -7.36 -11.21 -4.64
CA ARG A 9 -7.32 -12.64 -5.00
C ARG A 9 -6.26 -12.93 -6.05
N GLU A 10 -6.22 -12.14 -7.12
CA GLU A 10 -5.28 -12.29 -8.23
C GLU A 10 -3.82 -12.15 -7.76
N ALA A 11 -3.58 -11.25 -6.81
CA ALA A 11 -2.26 -10.97 -6.24
C ALA A 11 -1.85 -11.89 -5.08
N GLY A 12 -2.73 -12.80 -4.64
CA GLY A 12 -2.48 -13.64 -3.45
C GLY A 12 -2.47 -12.85 -2.13
N LEU A 13 -3.20 -11.74 -2.06
CA LEU A 13 -3.24 -10.80 -0.93
C LEU A 13 -4.55 -10.86 -0.12
N LEU A 14 -5.47 -11.79 -0.41
CA LEU A 14 -6.74 -11.88 0.32
C LEU A 14 -6.59 -12.03 1.83
N ASP A 15 -5.58 -12.80 2.26
CA ASP A 15 -5.29 -13.05 3.67
C ASP A 15 -4.15 -12.16 4.20
N ALA A 16 -3.65 -11.23 3.38
CA ALA A 16 -2.58 -10.33 3.80
C ALA A 16 -3.15 -9.26 4.75
N PRO A 17 -2.47 -8.96 5.87
CA PRO A 17 -2.86 -7.84 6.72
C PRO A 17 -2.67 -6.51 5.98
N SER A 18 -3.52 -5.54 6.27
CA SER A 18 -3.32 -4.17 5.78
C SER A 18 -2.13 -3.51 6.46
N LEU A 19 -1.54 -2.50 5.80
CA LEU A 19 -0.49 -1.67 6.36
C LEU A 19 -0.87 -1.10 7.73
N GLN A 20 -2.08 -0.54 7.85
CA GLN A 20 -2.59 0.04 9.10
C GLN A 20 -2.65 -1.00 10.22
N SER A 21 -3.10 -2.23 9.94
CA SER A 21 -3.11 -3.31 10.93
C SER A 21 -1.72 -3.74 11.37
N MET A 22 -0.71 -3.69 10.49
CA MET A 22 0.67 -4.04 10.82
C MET A 22 1.44 -2.93 11.56
N LEU A 23 1.09 -1.65 11.33
CA LEU A 23 1.73 -0.50 11.98
C LEU A 23 1.36 -0.40 13.48
N GLY A 24 0.15 -0.82 13.86
CA GLY A 24 -0.34 -0.85 15.24
C GLY A 24 -0.87 0.49 15.77
N GLU A 25 -1.27 0.51 17.05
CA GLU A 25 -2.05 1.61 17.69
C GLU A 25 -1.35 2.99 17.69
N GLY A 26 -0.03 3.02 17.51
CA GLY A 26 0.75 4.27 17.48
C GLY A 26 0.69 5.04 16.16
N TRP A 27 -0.09 4.59 15.18
CA TRP A 27 -0.18 5.16 13.83
C TRP A 27 -1.61 5.60 13.50
N THR A 28 -1.77 6.86 13.12
CA THR A 28 -3.04 7.40 12.65
C THR A 28 -3.16 7.31 11.14
N GLU A 29 -4.38 7.41 10.62
CA GLU A 29 -4.65 7.54 9.18
C GLU A 29 -3.88 8.73 8.57
N ASP A 30 -3.80 9.86 9.29
CA ASP A 30 -3.02 11.02 8.87
C ASP A 30 -1.53 10.72 8.74
N ASP A 31 -0.97 9.90 9.64
CA ASP A 31 0.42 9.44 9.52
C ASP A 31 0.61 8.60 8.24
N VAL A 32 -0.32 7.69 7.94
CA VAL A 32 -0.27 6.88 6.72
C VAL A 32 -0.35 7.77 5.49
N ARG A 33 -1.36 8.64 5.40
CA ARG A 33 -1.56 9.55 4.27
C ARG A 33 -0.36 10.47 4.02
N ARG A 34 0.32 10.91 5.08
CA ARG A 34 1.49 11.78 4.98
C ARG A 34 2.76 11.02 4.65
N LEU A 35 3.00 9.85 5.27
CA LEU A 35 4.29 9.18 5.23
C LEU A 35 4.39 8.08 4.17
N TYR A 36 3.30 7.36 3.88
CA TYR A 36 3.32 6.30 2.87
C TYR A 36 3.73 6.81 1.48
N PRO A 37 3.21 7.95 0.96
CA PRO A 37 3.63 8.46 -0.36
C PRO A 37 5.11 8.83 -0.43
N LEU A 38 5.75 9.11 0.72
CA LEU A 38 7.18 9.40 0.83
C LEU A 38 8.02 8.13 1.00
N ALA A 39 7.47 7.10 1.65
CA ALA A 39 8.11 5.81 1.88
C ALA A 39 8.13 4.95 0.62
N LEU A 40 7.02 4.88 -0.12
CA LEU A 40 6.87 3.99 -1.27
C LEU A 40 7.96 4.19 -2.35
N PRO A 41 8.33 5.43 -2.76
CA PRO A 41 9.43 5.63 -3.69
C PRO A 41 10.79 5.14 -3.16
N GLN A 42 11.06 5.24 -1.86
CA GLN A 42 12.31 4.77 -1.27
C GLN A 42 12.45 3.24 -1.36
N VAL A 43 11.34 2.53 -1.19
CA VAL A 43 11.29 1.05 -1.26
C VAL A 43 11.28 0.54 -2.69
N THR A 44 10.65 1.28 -3.61
CA THR A 44 10.48 0.85 -5.01
C THR A 44 11.60 1.33 -5.93
N THR A 45 12.49 2.21 -5.46
CA THR A 45 13.65 2.69 -6.24
C THR A 45 14.51 1.49 -6.68
N GLY A 46 14.81 1.44 -7.99
CA GLY A 46 15.56 0.34 -8.60
C GLY A 46 14.75 -0.93 -8.89
N ARG A 47 13.45 -0.97 -8.53
CA ARG A 47 12.53 -2.07 -8.87
C ARG A 47 11.69 -1.68 -10.09
N LYS A 48 11.36 -2.65 -10.95
CA LYS A 48 10.35 -2.45 -12.00
C LYS A 48 8.96 -2.36 -11.35
N VAL A 49 8.28 -1.23 -11.50
CA VAL A 49 6.91 -1.02 -11.05
C VAL A 49 5.98 -1.03 -12.25
N GLU A 50 4.99 -1.91 -12.25
CA GLU A 50 4.04 -2.11 -13.34
C GLU A 50 2.61 -2.04 -12.81
N LEU A 51 1.82 -1.10 -13.33
CA LEU A 51 0.39 -1.01 -12.99
C LEU A 51 -0.39 -2.07 -13.75
N LEU A 52 -0.99 -3.01 -13.03
CA LEU A 52 -1.75 -4.13 -13.60
C LEU A 52 -3.23 -3.79 -13.78
N ARG A 53 -3.84 -3.23 -12.73
CA ARG A 53 -5.27 -2.90 -12.71
C ARG A 53 -5.48 -1.56 -12.01
N LYS A 54 -6.50 -0.83 -12.45
CA LYS A 54 -6.91 0.43 -11.86
C LYS A 54 -8.42 0.60 -11.91
N LEU A 55 -8.96 1.21 -10.88
CA LEU A 55 -10.29 1.79 -10.81
C LEU A 55 -10.12 3.20 -10.22
N ALA A 56 -10.79 4.19 -10.80
CA ALA A 56 -10.79 5.54 -10.27
C ALA A 56 -12.15 6.18 -10.56
N ASP A 57 -12.65 6.92 -9.58
CA ASP A 57 -13.90 7.67 -9.66
C ASP A 57 -13.74 9.05 -9.02
N ALA A 58 -14.86 9.71 -8.69
CA ALA A 58 -14.83 11.05 -8.10
C ALA A 58 -14.37 11.05 -6.64
N ASP A 59 -14.53 9.93 -5.94
CA ASP A 59 -14.28 9.81 -4.51
C ASP A 59 -12.88 9.25 -4.24
N GLY A 60 -12.31 8.48 -5.18
CA GLY A 60 -11.03 7.86 -4.94
C GLY A 60 -10.45 7.03 -6.08
N TYR A 61 -9.52 6.17 -5.72
CA TYR A 61 -8.95 5.19 -6.64
C TYR A 61 -8.53 3.91 -5.92
N SER A 62 -8.51 2.82 -6.66
CA SER A 62 -7.88 1.55 -6.27
C SER A 62 -6.95 1.10 -7.38
N ARG A 63 -5.75 0.64 -7.03
CA ARG A 63 -4.71 0.23 -7.99
C ARG A 63 -4.01 -1.02 -7.51
N LEU A 64 -3.73 -1.91 -8.46
CA LEU A 64 -2.88 -3.08 -8.27
C LEU A 64 -1.61 -2.90 -9.09
N TYR A 65 -0.47 -3.02 -8.44
CA TYR A 65 0.85 -2.99 -9.05
C TYR A 65 1.58 -4.30 -8.84
N ARG A 66 2.47 -4.60 -9.79
CA ARG A 66 3.57 -5.53 -9.62
C ARG A 66 4.87 -4.74 -9.41
N VAL A 67 5.59 -5.06 -8.35
CA VAL A 67 6.86 -4.45 -7.97
C VAL A 67 7.94 -5.54 -7.98
N GLY A 68 8.61 -5.72 -9.12
CA GLY A 68 9.49 -6.87 -9.34
C GLY A 68 8.71 -8.19 -9.27
N GLN A 69 8.98 -8.98 -8.22
CA GLN A 69 8.26 -10.23 -7.94
C GLN A 69 7.08 -10.05 -6.98
N TYR A 70 6.96 -8.89 -6.34
CA TYR A 70 5.96 -8.63 -5.30
C TYR A 70 4.73 -7.94 -5.89
N TYR A 71 3.64 -7.98 -5.13
CA TYR A 71 2.41 -7.25 -5.43
C TYR A 71 2.14 -6.18 -4.38
N LEU A 72 1.52 -5.09 -4.83
CA LEU A 72 1.08 -3.97 -4.02
C LEU A 72 -0.31 -3.54 -4.51
N PHE A 73 -1.29 -3.58 -3.61
CA PHE A 73 -2.60 -2.99 -3.82
C PHE A 73 -2.75 -1.77 -2.92
N GLU A 74 -3.21 -0.66 -3.48
CA GLU A 74 -3.56 0.54 -2.71
C GLU A 74 -4.97 1.00 -3.10
N SER A 75 -5.74 1.42 -2.09
CA SER A 75 -7.06 2.02 -2.24
C SER A 75 -7.10 3.29 -1.41
N VAL A 76 -7.47 4.40 -2.05
CA VAL A 76 -7.52 5.73 -1.42
C VAL A 76 -8.86 6.36 -1.71
N ASP A 77 -9.54 6.78 -0.66
CA ASP A 77 -10.77 7.57 -0.72
C ASP A 77 -10.69 8.74 0.29
N PRO A 78 -11.77 9.51 0.57
CA PRO A 78 -11.71 10.64 1.51
C PRO A 78 -11.52 10.23 2.99
N TRP A 79 -11.78 8.97 3.33
CA TRP A 79 -11.83 8.45 4.69
C TRP A 79 -10.64 7.55 5.03
N MET A 80 -10.17 6.74 4.07
CA MET A 80 -9.15 5.72 4.29
C MET A 80 -8.12 5.59 3.16
N HIS A 81 -6.92 5.18 3.55
CA HIS A 81 -5.83 4.80 2.70
C HIS A 81 -5.40 3.37 3.04
N ASP A 82 -6.03 2.43 2.36
CA ASP A 82 -5.74 1.01 2.55
C ASP A 82 -4.64 0.55 1.62
N VAL A 83 -3.67 -0.16 2.19
CA VAL A 83 -2.52 -0.71 1.47
C VAL A 83 -2.34 -2.16 1.86
N PHE A 84 -2.23 -3.02 0.87
CA PHE A 84 -1.93 -4.44 1.00
C PHE A 84 -0.75 -4.78 0.10
N ALA A 85 0.17 -5.61 0.55
CA ALA A 85 1.34 -5.97 -0.24
C ALA A 85 1.85 -7.35 0.15
N SER A 86 2.67 -7.94 -0.72
CA SER A 86 3.47 -9.11 -0.34
C SER A 86 4.27 -8.79 0.91
N GLU A 87 4.37 -9.74 1.85
CA GLU A 87 4.92 -9.51 3.19
C GLU A 87 6.28 -8.80 3.19
N GLU A 88 7.25 -9.28 2.40
CA GLU A 88 8.57 -8.65 2.31
C GLU A 88 8.51 -7.18 1.87
N LEU A 89 7.66 -6.86 0.89
CA LEU A 89 7.45 -5.49 0.43
C LEU A 89 6.75 -4.64 1.51
N MET A 90 5.79 -5.22 2.24
CA MET A 90 5.10 -4.53 3.33
C MET A 90 6.06 -4.17 4.47
N LEU A 91 6.95 -5.10 4.85
CA LEU A 91 7.96 -4.86 5.87
C LEU A 91 8.95 -3.75 5.47
N ASP A 92 9.38 -3.72 4.20
CA ASP A 92 10.22 -2.63 3.68
C ASP A 92 9.50 -1.27 3.77
N ILE A 93 8.21 -1.21 3.39
CA ILE A 93 7.37 0.00 3.49
C ILE A 93 7.28 0.47 4.94
N ILE A 94 6.98 -0.44 5.87
CA ILE A 94 6.88 -0.13 7.30
C ILE A 94 8.21 0.41 7.83
N ALA A 95 9.34 -0.21 7.48
CA ALA A 95 10.67 0.25 7.92
C ALA A 95 10.97 1.67 7.42
N ALA A 96 10.65 1.97 6.16
CA ALA A 96 10.81 3.31 5.59
C ALA A 96 9.89 4.33 6.27
N MET A 97 8.61 4.00 6.50
CA MET A 97 7.68 4.87 7.23
C MET A 97 8.16 5.13 8.66
N GLN A 98 8.62 4.11 9.38
CA GLN A 98 9.16 4.26 10.74
C GLN A 98 10.42 5.13 10.79
N HIS A 99 11.27 5.08 9.76
CA HIS A 99 12.39 6.00 9.64
C HIS A 99 11.89 7.45 9.50
N LEU A 100 10.97 7.69 8.56
CA LEU A 100 10.41 9.01 8.30
C LEU A 100 9.68 9.60 9.52
N LYS A 101 8.92 8.79 10.26
CA LYS A 101 8.20 9.25 11.46
C LYS A 101 9.12 9.74 12.57
N ARG A 102 10.34 9.18 12.68
CA ARG A 102 11.34 9.60 13.67
C ARG A 102 12.10 10.86 13.26
N THR A 103 12.13 11.17 11.97
CA THR A 103 12.88 12.30 11.41
C THR A 103 12.02 13.51 11.04
N ALA A 104 10.70 13.37 11.12
CA ALA A 104 9.72 14.43 10.91
C ALA A 104 9.39 15.16 12.22
#